data_AF-A0A9E0P4A2-F1
#
_entry.id   AF-A0A9E0P4A2-F1
#
_cell.length_a   1.000
_cell.length_b   1.000
_cell.length_c   1.000
_cell.angle_alpha   90.00
_cell.angle_beta   90.00
_cell.angle_gamma   90.00
#
_symmetry.space_group_name_H-M   'P 1'
#
loop_
_entity.id
_entity.type
_entity.pdbx_description
1 polymer ?
#
loop_
_entity_poly.entity_id
_entity_poly.type
_entity_poly.pdbx_seq_one_letter_code
_entity_poly.pdbx_strand_id
1 'polypeptide(L)'
;YYIGVCLAELKKYDEAINYFFKLDFMGSASIKSWRAIAWCSLANDKLEQAVIYYEKVLTMKPNYKDYLNAGHAYLCTKKIDQALSQYNKAFSTINSKERFIELFYQDKELLLKNGIHENDIPLLIDLL
;
A
#
# COMPACT_ATOMS: atom_id res chain seq x y z
N TYR A 1 0.33 18.90 -6.18
CA TYR A 1 0.51 17.43 -6.32
C TYR A 1 1.99 17.06 -6.34
N TYR A 2 2.78 17.56 -7.30
CA TYR A 2 4.21 17.17 -7.46
C TYR A 2 5.09 17.41 -6.22
N ILE A 3 4.88 18.50 -5.48
CA ILE A 3 5.62 18.76 -4.23
C ILE A 3 5.47 17.60 -3.23
N GLY A 4 4.24 17.10 -3.03
CA GLY A 4 3.98 15.96 -2.16
C GLY A 4 4.66 14.68 -2.65
N VAL A 5 4.75 14.48 -3.97
CA VAL A 5 5.47 13.33 -4.55
C VAL A 5 6.97 13.45 -4.29
N CYS A 6 7.58 14.62 -4.52
CA CYS A 6 9.00 14.83 -4.22
C CYS A 6 9.32 14.61 -2.74
N LEU A 7 8.45 15.05 -1.84
CA LEU A 7 8.60 14.80 -0.40
C LEU A 7 8.53 13.29 -0.08
N ALA A 8 7.63 12.55 -0.73
CA ALA A 8 7.53 11.10 -0.56
C ALA A 8 8.79 10.37 -1.05
N GLU A 9 9.35 10.76 -2.19
CA GLU A 9 10.61 10.20 -2.73
C GLU A 9 11.80 10.49 -1.80
N LEU A 10 11.81 11.66 -1.16
CA LEU A 10 12.79 12.03 -0.12
C LEU A 10 12.53 11.35 1.23
N LYS A 11 11.56 10.44 1.31
CA LYS A 11 11.11 9.74 2.53
C LYS A 11 10.63 10.68 3.65
N LYS A 12 10.30 11.93 3.31
CA LYS A 12 9.71 12.92 4.21
C LYS A 12 8.20 12.70 4.30
N TYR A 13 7.82 11.51 4.79
CA TYR A 13 6.45 11.01 4.69
C TYR A 13 5.43 11.90 5.41
N ASP A 14 5.76 12.43 6.58
CA ASP A 14 4.85 13.33 7.31
C ASP A 14 4.57 14.63 6.54
N GLU A 15 5.61 15.23 5.95
CA GLU A 15 5.46 16.43 5.12
C GLU A 15 4.64 16.13 3.85
N ALA A 16 4.91 14.99 3.21
CA ALA A 16 4.17 14.53 2.04
C ALA A 16 2.68 14.32 2.36
N ILE A 17 2.36 13.60 3.43
CA ILE A 17 0.99 13.34 3.90
C ILE A 17 0.26 14.66 4.16
N ASN A 18 0.88 15.59 4.89
CA ASN A 18 0.29 16.91 5.16
C ASN A 18 -0.02 17.68 3.88
N TYR A 19 0.85 17.60 2.88
CA TYR A 19 0.60 18.23 1.58
C TYR A 19 -0.59 17.58 0.86
N PHE A 20 -0.68 16.25 0.85
CA PHE A 20 -1.79 15.55 0.22
C PHE A 20 -3.13 15.75 0.95
N PHE A 21 -3.13 15.86 2.28
CA PHE A 21 -4.34 16.23 3.04
C PHE A 21 -4.86 17.62 2.70
N LYS A 22 -3.97 18.58 2.47
CA LYS A 22 -4.41 19.90 1.97
C LYS A 22 -5.13 19.77 0.62
N LEU A 23 -4.63 18.90 -0.28
CA LEU A 23 -5.32 18.66 -1.57
C LEU A 23 -6.70 18.03 -1.38
N ASP A 24 -6.81 17.06 -0.46
CA ASP A 24 -8.06 16.37 -0.08
C ASP A 24 -9.09 17.36 0.48
N PHE A 25 -8.67 18.17 1.44
CA PHE A 25 -9.49 19.20 2.05
C PHE A 25 -9.99 20.25 1.05
N MET A 26 -9.16 20.63 0.08
CA MET A 26 -9.53 21.60 -0.96
C MET A 26 -10.45 21.01 -2.05
N GLY A 27 -10.89 19.75 -1.93
CA GLY A 27 -11.70 19.07 -2.95
C GLY A 27 -10.93 18.79 -4.26
N SER A 28 -9.61 18.96 -4.24
CA SER A 28 -8.72 18.77 -5.39
C SER A 28 -7.98 17.43 -5.34
N ALA A 29 -8.26 16.60 -4.32
CA ALA A 29 -7.71 15.25 -4.27
C ALA A 29 -8.24 14.41 -5.43
N SER A 30 -7.33 13.65 -5.99
CA SER A 30 -7.63 12.59 -6.92
C SER A 30 -7.27 11.26 -6.27
N ILE A 31 -7.68 10.16 -6.90
CA ILE A 31 -7.20 8.81 -6.55
C ILE A 31 -5.67 8.75 -6.42
N LYS A 32 -4.92 9.58 -7.17
CA LYS A 32 -3.46 9.68 -7.06
C LYS A 32 -3.01 10.23 -5.70
N SER A 33 -3.70 11.25 -5.18
CA SER A 33 -3.41 11.81 -3.85
C SER A 33 -3.73 10.79 -2.76
N TRP A 34 -4.85 10.06 -2.84
CA TRP A 34 -5.18 9.02 -1.86
C TRP A 34 -4.20 7.85 -1.88
N ARG A 35 -3.77 7.39 -3.06
CA ARG A 35 -2.69 6.39 -3.20
C ARG A 35 -1.41 6.86 -2.51
N ALA A 36 -1.04 8.13 -2.70
CA ALA A 36 0.16 8.69 -2.09
C ALA A 36 0.03 8.79 -0.57
N ILE A 37 -1.13 9.23 -0.05
CA ILE A 37 -1.40 9.24 1.40
C ILE A 37 -1.29 7.81 1.95
N ALA A 38 -1.96 6.84 1.32
CA ALA A 38 -1.97 5.45 1.78
C ALA A 38 -0.54 4.87 1.84
N TRP A 39 0.23 5.06 0.76
CA TRP A 39 1.61 4.60 0.67
C TRP A 39 2.52 5.26 1.70
N CYS A 40 2.49 6.60 1.79
CA CYS A 40 3.31 7.32 2.77
C CYS A 40 2.92 6.95 4.21
N SER A 41 1.64 6.69 4.47
CA SER A 41 1.17 6.24 5.79
C SER A 41 1.73 4.87 6.12
N LEU A 42 1.69 3.92 5.17
CA LEU A 42 2.26 2.58 5.34
C LEU A 42 3.79 2.64 5.55
N ALA A 43 4.49 3.46 4.76
CA ALA A 43 5.94 3.63 4.86
C ALA A 43 6.40 4.31 6.17
N ASN A 44 5.49 5.05 6.81
CA ASN A 44 5.73 5.78 8.05
C ASN A 44 5.03 5.16 9.26
N ASP A 45 4.71 3.85 9.21
CA ASP A 45 4.13 3.09 10.34
C ASP A 45 2.78 3.64 10.86
N LYS A 46 2.06 4.38 10.01
CA LYS A 46 0.68 4.85 10.27
C LYS A 46 -0.31 3.87 9.68
N LEU A 47 -0.31 2.65 10.20
CA LEU A 47 -0.93 1.49 9.57
C LEU A 47 -2.45 1.60 9.43
N GLU A 48 -3.15 2.05 10.46
CA GLU A 48 -4.62 2.23 10.43
C GLU A 48 -5.02 3.30 9.40
N GLN A 49 -4.23 4.37 9.30
CA GLN A 49 -4.44 5.42 8.30
C GLN A 49 -4.20 4.89 6.89
N ALA A 50 -3.17 4.06 6.70
CA ALA A 50 -2.92 3.40 5.42
C ALA A 50 -4.11 2.55 5.00
N VAL A 51 -4.67 1.73 5.92
CA VAL A 51 -5.86 0.91 5.66
C VAL A 51 -7.04 1.77 5.22
N ILE A 52 -7.38 2.83 5.97
CA ILE A 52 -8.50 3.73 5.64
C ILE A 52 -8.36 4.31 4.23
N TYR A 53 -7.15 4.78 3.86
CA TYR A 53 -6.95 5.37 2.55
C TYR A 53 -6.88 4.32 1.43
N TYR A 54 -6.36 3.11 1.68
CA TYR A 54 -6.47 2.02 0.73
C TYR A 54 -7.92 1.58 0.52
N GLU A 55 -8.75 1.51 1.57
CA GLU A 55 -10.19 1.26 1.43
C GLU A 55 -10.86 2.28 0.50
N LYS A 56 -10.55 3.58 0.65
CA LYS A 56 -11.01 4.63 -0.29
C LYS A 56 -10.51 4.42 -1.72
N VAL A 57 -9.26 4.01 -1.91
CA VAL A 57 -8.71 3.72 -3.25
C VAL A 57 -9.42 2.53 -3.89
N LEU A 58 -9.73 1.50 -3.10
CA LEU A 58 -10.39 0.28 -3.56
C LEU A 58 -11.86 0.50 -3.98
N THR A 59 -12.54 1.55 -3.52
CA THR A 59 -13.90 1.90 -4.00
C THR A 59 -13.92 2.61 -5.37
N MET A 60 -12.75 2.89 -5.96
CA MET A 60 -12.64 3.63 -7.22
C MET A 60 -12.44 2.68 -8.41
N LYS A 61 -11.45 2.95 -9.26
CA LYS A 61 -10.96 2.02 -10.30
C LYS A 61 -9.56 1.53 -9.88
N PRO A 62 -9.48 0.56 -8.95
CA PRO A 62 -8.21 0.04 -8.47
C PRO A 62 -7.47 -0.72 -9.59
N ASN A 63 -6.14 -0.74 -9.50
CA ASN A 63 -5.27 -1.58 -10.31
C ASN A 63 -4.52 -2.58 -9.42
N TYR A 64 -3.66 -3.42 -10.03
CA TYR A 64 -2.93 -4.44 -9.28
C TYR A 64 -2.08 -3.87 -8.14
N LYS A 65 -1.48 -2.67 -8.29
CA LYS A 65 -0.67 -2.04 -7.25
C LYS A 65 -1.52 -1.61 -6.07
N ASP A 66 -2.75 -1.16 -6.32
CA ASP A 66 -3.66 -0.80 -5.23
C ASP A 66 -4.04 -2.03 -4.41
N TYR A 67 -4.31 -3.15 -5.07
CA TYR A 67 -4.59 -4.41 -4.40
C TYR A 67 -3.37 -4.94 -3.63
N LEU A 68 -2.19 -4.93 -4.25
CA LEU A 68 -0.94 -5.36 -3.61
C LEU A 68 -0.68 -4.55 -2.34
N ASN A 69 -0.71 -3.21 -2.45
CA ASN A 69 -0.35 -2.34 -1.33
C ASN A 69 -1.45 -2.30 -0.24
N ALA A 70 -2.73 -2.44 -0.61
CA ALA A 70 -3.79 -2.67 0.37
C ALA A 70 -3.59 -4.00 1.11
N GLY A 71 -3.17 -5.05 0.40
CA GLY A 71 -2.76 -6.32 0.99
C GLY A 71 -1.65 -6.15 2.02
N HIS A 72 -0.63 -5.36 1.71
CA HIS A 72 0.45 -5.01 2.65
C HIS A 72 -0.10 -4.27 3.89
N ALA A 73 -0.97 -3.28 3.72
CA ALA A 73 -1.56 -2.56 4.85
C ALA A 73 -2.41 -3.47 5.75
N TYR A 74 -3.21 -4.37 5.17
CA TYR A 74 -3.97 -5.37 5.93
C TYR A 74 -3.05 -6.37 6.65
N LEU A 75 -1.98 -6.81 5.99
CA LEU A 75 -1.00 -7.73 6.58
C LEU A 75 -0.33 -7.11 7.80
N CYS A 76 0.17 -5.87 7.68
CA CYS A 76 0.82 -5.15 8.79
C CYS A 76 -0.15 -4.86 9.96
N THR A 77 -1.46 -4.74 9.69
CA THR A 77 -2.51 -4.61 10.72
C THR A 77 -3.09 -5.96 11.19
N LYS A 78 -2.44 -7.08 10.85
CA LYS A 78 -2.82 -8.46 11.22
C LYS A 78 -4.20 -8.91 10.72
N LYS A 79 -4.75 -8.23 9.72
CA LYS A 79 -6.02 -8.56 9.05
C LYS A 79 -5.77 -9.54 7.91
N ILE A 80 -5.35 -10.76 8.26
CA ILE A 80 -4.79 -11.74 7.31
C ILE A 80 -5.77 -12.11 6.19
N ASP A 81 -7.05 -12.36 6.51
CA ASP A 81 -8.06 -12.73 5.50
C ASP A 81 -8.26 -11.62 4.46
N GLN A 82 -8.25 -10.36 4.91
CA GLN A 82 -8.38 -9.20 4.03
C GLN A 82 -7.13 -9.03 3.17
N ALA A 83 -5.94 -9.28 3.75
CA ALA A 83 -4.67 -9.27 3.03
C ALA A 83 -4.65 -10.31 1.91
N LEU A 84 -4.96 -11.57 2.21
CA LEU A 84 -5.05 -12.66 1.24
C LEU A 84 -6.07 -12.35 0.14
N SER A 85 -7.23 -11.80 0.50
CA SER A 85 -8.24 -11.38 -0.49
C SER A 85 -7.70 -10.34 -1.47
N GLN A 86 -6.95 -9.33 -1.00
CA GLN A 86 -6.40 -8.32 -1.90
C GLN A 86 -5.21 -8.86 -2.71
N TYR A 87 -4.32 -9.65 -2.12
CA TYR A 87 -3.22 -10.28 -2.86
C TYR A 87 -3.74 -11.19 -3.98
N ASN A 88 -4.80 -11.97 -3.75
CA ASN A 88 -5.43 -12.78 -4.79
C ASN A 88 -5.98 -11.94 -5.96
N LYS A 89 -6.56 -10.76 -5.67
CA LYS A 89 -7.00 -9.82 -6.72
C LYS A 89 -5.81 -9.22 -7.49
N ALA A 90 -4.74 -8.86 -6.79
CA ALA A 90 -3.51 -8.36 -7.41
C ALA A 90 -2.92 -9.44 -8.34
N PHE A 91 -2.79 -10.67 -7.85
CA PHE A 91 -2.32 -11.84 -8.60
C PHE A 91 -3.18 -12.10 -9.84
N SER A 92 -4.51 -12.15 -9.68
CA SER A 92 -5.45 -12.35 -10.79
C SER A 92 -5.34 -11.26 -11.87
N THR A 93 -5.02 -10.02 -11.47
CA THR A 93 -4.83 -8.90 -12.42
C THR A 93 -3.48 -8.96 -13.14
N ILE A 94 -2.42 -9.40 -12.45
CA ILE A 94 -1.07 -9.54 -13.01
C ILE A 94 -0.99 -10.78 -13.93
N ASN A 95 -1.68 -11.86 -13.56
CA ASN A 95 -1.72 -13.14 -14.27
C ASN A 95 -0.31 -13.75 -14.54
N SER A 96 0.62 -13.56 -13.60
CA SER A 96 1.95 -14.19 -13.59
C SER A 96 2.44 -14.29 -12.15
N LYS A 97 2.78 -15.50 -11.72
CA LYS A 97 3.27 -15.77 -10.37
C LYS A 97 4.65 -15.17 -10.16
N GLU A 98 5.53 -15.30 -11.14
CA GLU A 98 6.87 -14.75 -11.13
C GLU A 98 6.84 -13.23 -10.96
N ARG A 99 5.97 -12.56 -11.74
CA ARG A 99 5.84 -11.10 -11.68
C ARG A 99 5.20 -10.63 -10.38
N PHE A 100 4.21 -11.35 -9.85
CA PHE A 100 3.62 -11.03 -8.55
C PHE A 100 4.67 -11.13 -7.43
N ILE A 101 5.42 -12.24 -7.41
CA ILE A 101 6.49 -12.49 -6.44
C ILE A 101 7.54 -11.37 -6.51
N GLU A 102 8.02 -11.02 -7.71
CA GLU A 102 8.98 -9.93 -7.90
C GLU A 102 8.47 -8.60 -7.29
N LEU A 103 7.22 -8.23 -7.58
CA LEU A 103 6.61 -7.00 -7.07
C LEU A 103 6.43 -7.04 -5.56
N PHE A 104 5.99 -8.17 -5.00
CA PHE A 104 5.85 -8.33 -3.55
C PHE A 104 7.20 -8.13 -2.84
N TYR A 105 8.27 -8.73 -3.37
CA TYR A 105 9.60 -8.66 -2.77
C TYR A 105 10.25 -7.27 -2.87
N GLN A 106 9.79 -6.37 -3.75
CA GLN A 106 10.24 -4.96 -3.76
C GLN A 106 9.90 -4.25 -2.43
N ASP A 107 8.83 -4.66 -1.77
CA ASP A 107 8.35 -4.06 -0.53
C ASP A 107 8.77 -4.87 0.71
N LYS A 108 9.67 -5.85 0.58
CA LYS A 108 10.14 -6.70 1.68
C LYS A 108 10.64 -5.88 2.87
N GLU A 109 11.55 -4.93 2.64
CA GLU A 109 12.12 -4.09 3.71
C GLU A 109 11.05 -3.27 4.45
N LEU A 110 10.04 -2.81 3.72
CA LEU A 110 8.89 -2.12 4.29
C LEU A 110 8.10 -3.05 5.21
N LEU A 111 7.83 -4.28 4.79
CA LEU A 111 7.08 -5.27 5.58
C LEU A 111 7.86 -5.68 6.84
N LEU A 112 9.18 -5.92 6.71
CA LEU A 112 10.04 -6.26 7.85
C LEU A 112 10.05 -5.13 8.89
N LYS A 113 10.19 -3.87 8.43
CA LYS A 113 10.13 -2.68 9.31
C LYS A 113 8.81 -2.60 10.09
N ASN A 114 7.70 -3.02 9.47
CA ASN A 114 6.37 -3.03 10.09
C ASN A 114 6.06 -4.35 10.85
N GLY A 115 7.07 -5.15 11.17
CA GLY A 115 6.94 -6.30 12.08
C GLY A 115 6.50 -7.61 11.44
N ILE A 116 6.53 -7.73 10.11
CA ILE A 116 6.36 -9.01 9.42
C ILE A 116 7.67 -9.79 9.51
N HIS A 117 7.62 -11.06 9.93
CA HIS A 117 8.83 -11.88 9.96
C HIS A 117 9.22 -12.35 8.56
N GLU A 118 10.51 -12.36 8.26
CA GLU A 118 11.04 -12.75 6.96
C GLU A 118 10.60 -14.17 6.55
N ASN A 119 10.55 -15.09 7.51
CA ASN A 119 10.15 -16.48 7.29
C ASN A 119 8.65 -16.65 6.97
N ASP A 120 7.81 -15.67 7.30
CA ASP A 120 6.37 -15.71 7.02
C ASP A 120 6.06 -15.32 5.57
N ILE A 121 6.95 -14.57 4.92
CA ILE A 121 6.74 -14.07 3.55
C ILE A 121 6.61 -15.22 2.53
N PRO A 122 7.52 -16.21 2.48
CA PRO A 122 7.36 -17.36 1.58
C PRO A 122 6.07 -18.14 1.86
N LEU A 123 5.74 -18.36 3.14
CA LEU A 123 4.53 -19.08 3.55
C LEU A 123 3.26 -18.37 3.07
N LEU A 124 3.22 -17.04 3.19
CA LEU A 124 2.12 -16.23 2.70
C LEU A 124 1.99 -16.31 1.17
N ILE A 125 3.10 -16.27 0.45
CA ILE A 125 3.12 -16.37 -1.02
C ILE A 125 2.63 -17.75 -1.48
N ASP A 126 2.91 -18.82 -0.74
CA ASP A 126 2.45 -20.17 -1.05
C ASP A 126 0.93 -20.35 -0.85
N LEU A 127 0.28 -19.48 -0.08
CA LEU A 127 -1.18 -19.45 0.10
C LEU A 127 -1.95 -18.75 -1.04
N LEU A 128 -1.23 -18.16 -2.01
CA LEU A 128 -1.76 -17.41 -3.15
C LEU A 128 -1.66 -18.23 -4.45
#